data_AF-K2AN71-F1
#
_entry.id   AF-K2AN71-F1
#
_cell.length_a   1.000
_cell.length_b   1.000
_cell.length_c   1.000
_cell.angle_alpha   90.00
_cell.angle_beta   90.00
_cell.angle_gamma   90.00
#
_symmetry.space_group_name_H-M   'P 1'
#
loop_
_entity.id
_entity.type
_entity.pdbx_description
1 polymer ?
#
loop_
_entity_poly.entity_id
_entity_poly.type
_entity_poly.pdbx_seq_one_letter_code
_entity_poly.pdbx_strand_id
1 'polypeptide(L)'
;MKTKLQKASLVEQLKKTPIIQIACEKIGISRATYYRWRIADKSFKAKTDEALVAGSALINDMAESQLISAIRDQNMTAIIFWLKHHHRDYKTKVEISGRLKTADEVLTPEQ
;
A
#
# COMPACT_ATOMS: atom_id res chain seq x y z
N MET A 1 6.79 -28.51 19.10
CA MET A 1 7.20 -28.45 17.68
C MET A 1 6.14 -27.86 16.74
N LYS A 2 4.87 -28.32 16.80
CA LYS A 2 3.78 -27.91 15.89
C LYS A 2 3.58 -26.39 15.75
N THR A 3 3.57 -25.65 16.86
CA THR A 3 3.39 -24.17 16.87
C THR A 3 4.51 -23.41 16.17
N LYS A 4 5.77 -23.86 16.31
CA LYS A 4 6.93 -23.20 15.67
C LYS A 4 6.85 -23.35 14.15
N LEU A 5 6.47 -24.54 13.67
CA LEU A 5 6.26 -24.80 12.26
C LEU A 5 5.10 -23.97 11.71
N GLN A 6 3.95 -23.94 12.40
CA GLN A 6 2.80 -23.12 11.99
C GLN A 6 3.12 -21.63 11.90
N LYS A 7 3.88 -21.09 12.87
CA LYS A 7 4.37 -19.71 12.82
C LYS A 7 5.23 -19.46 11.58
N ALA A 8 6.18 -20.34 11.30
CA ALA A 8 7.03 -20.23 10.11
C ALA A 8 6.21 -20.32 8.81
N SER A 9 5.30 -21.29 8.72
CA SER A 9 4.39 -21.44 7.57
C SER A 9 3.52 -20.20 7.37
N LEU A 10 3.02 -19.58 8.44
CA LEU A 10 2.23 -18.35 8.32
C LEU A 10 3.05 -17.21 7.71
N VAL A 11 4.28 -17.01 8.20
CA VAL A 11 5.19 -15.98 7.68
C VAL A 11 5.43 -16.18 6.19
N GLU A 12 5.69 -17.42 5.75
CA GLU A 12 5.87 -17.73 4.32
C GLU A 12 4.59 -17.53 3.50
N GLN A 13 3.41 -17.82 4.05
CA GLN A 13 2.14 -17.52 3.36
C GLN A 13 1.91 -16.02 3.22
N LEU A 14 2.23 -15.22 4.26
CA LEU A 14 2.05 -13.76 4.22
C LEU A 14 2.94 -13.07 3.19
N LYS A 15 4.14 -13.62 2.91
CA LYS A 15 5.00 -13.16 1.81
C LYS A 15 4.39 -13.34 0.41
N LYS A 16 3.42 -14.25 0.26
CA LYS A 16 2.75 -14.54 -1.03
C LYS A 16 1.35 -13.94 -1.10
N THR A 17 0.66 -13.92 0.03
CA THR A 17 -0.71 -13.44 0.16
C THR A 17 -0.80 -12.63 1.44
N PRO A 18 -0.61 -11.30 1.39
CA PRO A 18 -0.57 -10.42 2.57
C PRO A 18 -1.97 -10.18 3.18
N ILE A 19 -2.84 -11.18 3.17
CA ILE A 19 -4.21 -11.15 3.69
C ILE A 19 -4.27 -12.12 4.87
N ILE A 20 -4.33 -11.56 6.08
CA ILE A 20 -4.23 -12.33 7.33
C ILE A 20 -5.28 -13.45 7.40
N GLN A 21 -6.54 -13.18 7.01
CA GLN A 21 -7.61 -14.17 7.02
C GLN A 21 -7.24 -15.38 6.15
N ILE A 22 -6.89 -15.14 4.88
CA ILE A 22 -6.55 -16.17 3.90
C ILE A 22 -5.30 -16.95 4.34
N ALA A 23 -4.27 -16.25 4.84
CA ALA A 23 -3.06 -16.90 5.33
C ALA A 23 -3.34 -17.80 6.54
N CYS A 24 -4.20 -17.36 7.46
CA CYS A 24 -4.61 -18.14 8.63
C CYS A 24 -5.43 -19.37 8.24
N GLU A 25 -6.40 -19.22 7.33
CA GLU A 25 -7.21 -20.32 6.78
C GLU A 25 -6.33 -21.38 6.10
N LYS A 26 -5.40 -20.95 5.23
CA LYS A 26 -4.49 -21.85 4.51
C LYS A 26 -3.65 -22.74 5.42
N ILE A 27 -3.32 -22.28 6.63
CA ILE A 27 -2.51 -23.06 7.58
C ILE A 27 -3.34 -23.66 8.73
N GLY A 28 -4.66 -23.51 8.69
CA GLY A 28 -5.59 -24.07 9.67
C GLY A 28 -5.52 -23.44 11.06
N ILE A 29 -5.36 -22.12 11.15
CA ILE A 29 -5.44 -21.39 12.44
C ILE A 29 -6.50 -20.28 12.40
N SER A 30 -6.96 -19.85 13.57
CA SER A 30 -7.84 -18.68 13.69
C SER A 30 -7.04 -17.37 13.74
N ARG A 31 -7.67 -16.25 13.33
CA ARG A 31 -7.08 -14.91 13.49
C ARG A 31 -6.76 -14.56 14.94
N ALA A 32 -7.60 -15.00 15.88
CA ALA A 32 -7.33 -14.84 17.32
C ALA A 32 -6.00 -15.47 17.73
N THR A 33 -5.67 -16.65 17.17
CA THR A 33 -4.39 -17.31 17.42
C THR A 33 -3.22 -16.51 16.88
N TYR A 34 -3.33 -15.97 15.66
CA TYR A 34 -2.33 -15.08 15.07
C TYR A 34 -2.05 -13.85 15.95
N TYR A 35 -3.08 -13.13 16.38
CA TYR A 35 -2.90 -11.93 17.20
C TYR A 35 -2.32 -12.26 18.58
N ARG A 36 -2.79 -13.35 19.22
CA ARG A 36 -2.20 -13.82 20.48
C ARG A 36 -0.72 -14.16 20.34
N TRP A 37 -0.31 -14.77 19.23
CA TRP A 37 1.10 -15.03 18.96
C TRP A 37 1.91 -13.75 18.78
N ARG A 38 1.37 -12.73 18.11
CA ARG A 38 2.06 -11.44 17.96
C ARG A 38 2.24 -10.69 19.28
N ILE A 39 1.30 -10.85 20.23
CA ILE A 39 1.41 -10.28 21.58
C ILE A 39 2.48 -11.04 22.39
N ALA A 40 2.43 -12.37 22.37
CA ALA A 40 3.30 -13.22 23.19
C ALA A 40 4.73 -13.35 22.65
N ASP A 41 4.95 -13.13 21.35
CA ASP A 41 6.24 -13.35 20.68
C ASP A 41 6.58 -12.16 19.77
N LYS A 42 7.43 -11.27 20.28
CA LYS A 42 7.88 -10.07 19.57
C LYS A 42 8.69 -10.40 18.31
N SER A 43 9.44 -11.50 18.29
CA SER A 43 10.19 -11.92 17.10
C SER A 43 9.23 -12.38 16.00
N PHE A 44 8.20 -13.15 16.35
CA PHE A 44 7.16 -13.52 15.41
C PHE A 44 6.44 -12.30 14.86
N LYS A 45 6.10 -11.32 15.72
CA LYS A 45 5.51 -10.05 15.27
C LYS A 45 6.36 -9.36 14.20
N ALA A 46 7.65 -9.16 14.45
CA ALA A 46 8.56 -8.52 13.50
C ALA A 46 8.59 -9.26 12.16
N LYS A 47 8.75 -10.59 12.19
CA LYS A 47 8.75 -11.43 10.98
C LYS A 47 7.45 -11.35 10.18
N THR A 48 6.30 -11.30 10.87
CA THR A 48 5.01 -11.15 10.18
C THR A 48 4.85 -9.76 9.57
N ASP A 49 5.37 -8.71 10.21
CA ASP A 49 5.33 -7.35 9.68
C ASP A 49 6.20 -7.23 8.43
N GLU A 50 7.42 -7.77 8.47
CA GLU A 50 8.30 -7.86 7.30
C GLU A 50 7.68 -8.67 6.15
N ALA A 51 7.06 -9.82 6.47
CA ALA A 51 6.38 -10.64 5.46
C ALA A 51 5.20 -9.93 4.81
N LEU A 52 4.44 -9.13 5.56
CA LEU A 52 3.34 -8.33 5.02
C LEU A 52 3.84 -7.25 4.05
N VAL A 53 4.97 -6.61 4.37
CA VAL A 53 5.60 -5.63 3.47
C VAL A 53 6.07 -6.30 2.18
N ALA A 54 6.79 -7.42 2.29
CA ALA A 54 7.26 -8.18 1.13
C ALA A 54 6.09 -8.71 0.28
N GLY A 55 5.04 -9.22 0.91
CA GLY A 55 3.84 -9.67 0.22
C GLY A 55 3.10 -8.53 -0.47
N SER A 56 3.03 -7.35 0.15
CA SER A 56 2.41 -6.17 -0.49
C SER A 56 3.18 -5.73 -1.72
N ALA A 57 4.53 -5.74 -1.67
CA ALA A 57 5.36 -5.42 -2.83
C ALA A 57 5.09 -6.39 -4.00
N LEU A 58 5.05 -7.70 -3.73
CA LEU A 58 4.74 -8.70 -4.76
C LEU A 58 3.36 -8.47 -5.40
N ILE A 59 2.34 -8.16 -4.60
CA ILE A 59 0.99 -7.88 -5.11
C ILE A 59 0.96 -6.58 -5.93
N ASN A 60 1.77 -5.58 -5.57
CA ASN A 60 1.90 -4.36 -6.36
C ASN A 60 2.51 -4.65 -7.74
N ASP A 61 3.61 -5.41 -7.81
CA ASP A 61 4.22 -5.81 -9.08
C ASP A 61 3.20 -6.56 -9.98
N MET A 62 2.42 -7.46 -9.37
CA MET A 62 1.33 -8.14 -10.07
C MET A 62 0.26 -7.18 -10.55
N ALA A 63 -0.14 -6.21 -9.73
CA ALA A 63 -1.15 -5.21 -10.08
C ALA A 63 -0.67 -4.32 -11.23
N GLU A 64 0.61 -3.93 -11.25
CA GLU A 64 1.22 -3.19 -12.36
C GLU A 64 1.17 -4.00 -13.67
N SER A 65 1.52 -5.28 -13.62
CA SER A 65 1.40 -6.17 -14.79
C SER A 65 -0.05 -6.29 -15.29
N GLN A 66 -1.02 -6.34 -14.38
CA GLN A 66 -2.43 -6.39 -14.75
C GLN A 66 -2.92 -5.06 -15.34
N LEU A 67 -2.44 -3.93 -14.81
CA LEU A 67 -2.75 -2.61 -15.36
C LEU A 67 -2.25 -2.48 -16.80
N ILE A 68 -1.01 -2.92 -17.08
CA ILE A 68 -0.44 -2.91 -18.44
C ILE A 68 -1.26 -3.82 -19.38
N SER A 69 -1.69 -4.98 -18.89
CA SER A 69 -2.53 -5.89 -19.68
C SER A 69 -3.89 -5.25 -20.01
N ALA A 70 -4.53 -4.62 -19.03
CA ALA A 70 -5.78 -3.89 -19.26
C ALA A 70 -5.62 -2.72 -20.26
N ILE A 71 -4.48 -2.02 -20.25
CA ILE A 71 -4.16 -0.99 -21.25
C ILE A 71 -4.05 -1.60 -22.65
N ARG A 72 -3.37 -2.75 -22.78
CA ARG A 72 -3.27 -3.48 -24.05
C ARG A 72 -4.65 -3.87 -24.59
N ASP A 73 -5.55 -4.25 -23.69
CA ASP A 73 -6.93 -4.62 -24.00
C ASP A 73 -7.86 -3.40 -24.15
N GLN A 74 -7.29 -2.20 -24.35
CA GLN A 74 -8.00 -0.94 -24.61
C GLN A 74 -8.98 -0.53 -23.49
N ASN A 75 -8.74 -0.96 -22.24
CA ASN A 75 -9.53 -0.52 -21.11
C ASN A 75 -9.30 0.98 -20.85
N MET A 76 -10.31 1.79 -21.18
CA MET A 76 -10.20 3.26 -21.10
C MET A 76 -9.94 3.76 -19.68
N THR A 77 -10.53 3.13 -18.66
CA THR A 77 -10.29 3.49 -17.26
C THR A 77 -8.84 3.27 -16.85
N ALA A 78 -8.24 2.15 -17.26
CA ALA A 78 -6.82 1.85 -17.01
C ALA A 78 -5.89 2.85 -17.73
N ILE A 79 -6.20 3.20 -18.99
CA ILE A 79 -5.44 4.20 -19.76
C ILE A 79 -5.50 5.57 -19.08
N ILE A 80 -6.69 6.04 -18.72
CA ILE A 80 -6.89 7.32 -18.02
C ILE A 80 -6.14 7.33 -16.70
N PHE A 81 -6.26 6.26 -15.90
CA PHE A 81 -5.55 6.13 -14.64
C PHE A 81 -4.03 6.24 -14.84
N TRP A 82 -3.47 5.46 -15.77
CA TRP A 82 -2.04 5.50 -16.05
C TRP A 82 -1.56 6.90 -16.44
N LEU A 83 -2.23 7.54 -17.42
CA LEU A 83 -1.85 8.87 -17.91
C LEU A 83 -1.92 9.94 -16.82
N LYS A 84 -2.98 9.94 -15.99
CA LYS A 84 -3.13 10.90 -14.88
C LYS A 84 -1.96 10.85 -13.88
N HIS A 85 -1.38 9.67 -13.67
CA HIS A 85 -0.31 9.47 -12.68
C HIS A 85 1.11 9.54 -13.29
N HIS A 86 1.27 9.21 -14.58
CA HIS A 86 2.60 9.08 -15.21
C HIS A 86 2.89 10.15 -16.28
N HIS A 87 1.91 10.93 -16.71
CA HIS A 87 2.10 11.98 -17.70
C HIS A 87 1.74 13.36 -17.13
N ARG A 88 2.70 14.30 -17.13
CA ARG A 88 2.56 15.62 -16.51
C ARG A 88 1.35 16.41 -17.03
N ASP A 89 1.09 16.34 -18.32
CA ASP A 89 0.00 17.09 -18.96
C ASP A 89 -1.40 16.62 -18.56
N TYR A 90 -1.52 15.38 -18.08
CA TYR A 90 -2.79 14.78 -17.63
C TYR A 90 -2.96 14.86 -16.11
N LYS A 91 -2.01 15.44 -15.38
CA LYS A 91 -2.16 15.68 -13.94
C LYS A 91 -3.33 16.64 -13.70
N THR A 92 -4.11 16.35 -12.67
CA THR A 92 -5.17 17.24 -12.20
C THR A 92 -4.58 18.61 -11.86
N LYS A 93 -5.04 19.65 -12.55
CA LYS A 93 -4.71 21.04 -12.23
C LYS A 93 -5.79 21.60 -11.32
N VAL A 94 -5.40 22.15 -10.18
CA VAL A 94 -6.31 22.92 -9.33
C VAL A 94 -6.26 24.36 -9.83
N GLU A 95 -7.39 24.88 -10.29
CA GLU A 95 -7.53 26.30 -10.60
C GLU A 95 -7.76 27.07 -9.29
N ILE A 96 -6.84 27.98 -8.96
CA ILE A 96 -6.97 28.85 -7.78
C ILE A 96 -7.52 30.19 -8.26
N SER A 97 -8.81 30.41 -8.02
CA SER A 97 -9.46 31.70 -8.22
C SER A 97 -9.45 32.47 -6.89
N GLY A 98 -8.67 33.53 -6.78
CA GLY A 98 -8.64 34.37 -5.58
C GLY A 98 -8.22 35.80 -5.91
N ARG A 99 -8.89 36.79 -5.30
CA ARG A 99 -8.38 38.17 -5.26
C ARG A 99 -7.22 38.22 -4.28
N LEU A 100 -5.99 38.21 -4.80
CA LEU A 100 -4.82 38.56 -4.01
C LEU A 100 -4.98 40.03 -3.58
N LYS A 101 -5.32 40.25 -2.31
CA LYS A 101 -5.05 41.54 -1.67
C LYS A 101 -3.55 41.53 -1.39
N THR A 102 -2.75 42.02 -2.33
CA THR A 102 -1.43 42.54 -1.98
C THR A 102 -1.69 43.66 -0.98
N ALA A 103 -1.48 43.38 0.30
CA ALA A 103 -1.20 44.46 1.23
C ALA A 103 0.11 45.04 0.72
N ASP A 104 0.04 46.13 -0.02
CA ASP A 104 1.14 47.07 -0.11
C ASP A 104 1.34 47.57 1.33
N GLU A 105 2.06 46.82 2.14
CA GLU A 105 2.72 47.37 3.31
C GLU A 105 3.71 48.39 2.76
N VAL A 106 3.22 49.61 2.60
CA VAL A 106 4.06 50.79 2.49
C VAL A 106 4.88 50.79 3.78
N LEU A 107 6.12 50.32 3.70
CA LEU A 107 7.12 50.54 4.74
C LEU A 107 7.19 52.04 4.97
N THR A 108 6.67 52.50 6.11
CA THR A 108 6.86 53.89 6.52
C THR A 108 8.35 54.11 6.77
N PRO A 109 8.94 55.25 6.36
CA PRO A 109 10.40 55.43 6.35
C PRO A 109 11.16 55.44 7.69
N GLU A 110 10.57 55.01 8.82
CA GLU A 110 11.15 55.27 10.15
C GLU A 110 11.31 54.05 11.08
N GLN A 111 11.52 52.84 10.57
CA GLN A 111 12.09 51.74 11.39
C GLN A 111 13.14 50.94 10.63
#